data_AF-M8B8J3-F1
#
_entry.id   AF-M8B8J3-F1
#
_cell.length_a   1.000
_cell.length_b   1.000
_cell.length_c   1.000
_cell.angle_alpha   90.00
_cell.angle_beta   90.00
_cell.angle_gamma   90.00
#
_symmetry.space_group_name_H-M   'P 1'
#
loop_
_entity.id
_entity.type
_entity.pdbx_description
1 polymer ?
#
loop_
_entity_poly.entity_id
_entity_poly.type
_entity_poly.pdbx_seq_one_letter_code
_entity_poly.pdbx_strand_id
1 'polypeptide(L)'
;MGMCVGLLVGMGDTATKAALEWALGCTDAVRACAEVTRSMNDLASFKHGKNKNDVASSVECYISEHGVASEDAIAKTGSLIEDAWKTTNQARFELPELLLPAVQRVANITINIPFM
;
A
#
# COMPACT_ATOMS: atom_id res chain seq x y z
N MET A 1 5.44 -6.74 0.51
CA MET A 1 5.48 -7.98 1.32
C MET A 1 6.10 -7.76 2.70
N GLY A 2 7.40 -7.43 2.82
CA GLY A 2 8.08 -7.32 4.13
C GLY A 2 7.46 -6.33 5.13
N MET A 3 6.85 -5.25 4.64
CA MET A 3 6.14 -4.26 5.45
C MET A 3 4.96 -4.89 6.22
N CYS A 4 4.00 -5.54 5.55
CA CYS A 4 2.83 -6.13 6.21
C CYS A 4 3.25 -7.21 7.23
N VAL A 5 4.27 -8.00 6.93
CA VAL A 5 4.80 -8.99 7.88
C VAL A 5 5.36 -8.30 9.13
N GLY A 6 6.20 -7.27 8.95
CA GLY A 6 6.75 -6.51 10.09
C GLY A 6 5.66 -5.86 10.96
N LEU A 7 4.57 -5.39 10.34
CA LEU A 7 3.43 -4.82 11.05
C LEU A 7 2.67 -5.84 11.91
N LEU A 8 2.68 -7.12 11.50
CA LEU A 8 2.03 -8.20 12.23
C LEU A 8 2.91 -8.75 13.36
N VAL A 9 4.23 -8.82 13.19
CA VAL A 9 5.16 -9.37 14.19
C VAL A 9 5.03 -8.67 15.55
N GLY A 10 4.69 -7.38 15.57
CA GLY A 10 4.47 -6.62 16.81
C GLY A 10 3.13 -6.88 17.52
N MET A 11 2.27 -7.76 17.01
CA MET A 11 0.90 -7.97 17.54
C MET A 11 0.78 -9.08 18.60
N GLY A 12 1.89 -9.60 19.11
CA GLY A 12 1.90 -10.64 20.15
C GLY A 12 1.17 -11.91 19.69
N ASP A 13 0.25 -12.42 20.50
CA ASP A 13 -0.50 -13.66 20.22
C ASP A 13 -1.35 -13.60 18.93
N THR A 14 -1.63 -12.39 18.43
CA THR A 14 -2.34 -12.18 17.16
C THR A 14 -1.45 -12.47 15.94
N ALA A 15 -0.12 -12.45 16.10
CA ALA A 15 0.86 -12.80 15.08
C ALA A 15 0.94 -14.33 14.87
N THR A 16 -0.22 -14.96 14.67
CA THR A 16 -0.33 -16.40 14.47
C THR A 16 0.41 -16.82 13.20
N LYS A 17 0.80 -18.11 13.15
CA LYS A 17 1.40 -18.69 11.94
C LYS A 17 0.52 -18.44 10.70
N ALA A 18 -0.79 -18.64 10.82
CA ALA A 18 -1.73 -18.40 9.72
C ALA A 18 -1.75 -16.94 9.25
N ALA A 19 -1.69 -15.97 10.17
CA ALA A 19 -1.62 -14.55 9.84
C ALA A 19 -0.30 -14.19 9.11
N LEU A 20 0.82 -14.72 9.58
CA LEU A 20 2.13 -14.49 8.97
C LEU A 20 2.25 -15.15 7.59
N GLU A 21 1.76 -16.38 7.43
CA GLU A 21 1.70 -17.08 6.15
C GLU A 21 0.80 -16.35 5.15
N TRP A 22 -0.35 -15.85 5.60
CA TRP A 22 -1.22 -14.99 4.79
C TRP A 22 -0.50 -13.71 4.33
N ALA A 23 0.24 -13.04 5.22
CA ALA A 23 0.99 -11.83 4.87
C ALA A 23 2.19 -12.11 3.94
N LEU A 24 2.86 -13.25 4.11
CA LEU A 24 3.95 -13.71 3.24
C LEU A 24 3.45 -14.18 1.88
N GLY A 25 2.21 -14.66 1.80
CA GLY A 25 1.60 -15.17 0.57
C GLY A 25 1.36 -14.11 -0.52
N CYS A 26 1.67 -12.83 -0.28
CA CYS A 26 1.44 -11.74 -1.24
C CYS A 26 0.01 -11.72 -1.80
N THR A 27 -0.97 -11.92 -0.91
CA THR A 27 -2.39 -11.82 -1.24
C THR A 27 -2.74 -10.44 -1.78
N ASP A 28 -3.87 -10.32 -2.47
CA ASP A 28 -4.26 -9.07 -3.12
C ASP A 28 -4.37 -7.92 -2.12
N ALA A 29 -4.84 -8.16 -0.90
CA ALA A 29 -4.88 -7.16 0.18
C ALA A 29 -3.48 -6.68 0.59
N VAL A 30 -2.51 -7.60 0.71
CA VAL A 30 -1.13 -7.28 1.09
C VAL A 30 -0.43 -6.51 -0.03
N ARG A 31 -0.69 -6.90 -1.28
CA ARG A 31 -0.17 -6.21 -2.46
C ARG A 31 -0.75 -4.80 -2.56
N ALA A 32 -2.08 -4.68 -2.45
CA ALA A 32 -2.78 -3.40 -2.51
C ALA A 32 -2.34 -2.44 -1.38
N CYS A 33 -2.14 -2.94 -0.15
CA CYS A 33 -1.55 -2.14 0.92
C CYS A 33 -0.16 -1.62 0.56
N ALA A 34 0.69 -2.44 -0.06
CA ALA A 34 2.03 -2.04 -0.47
C ALA A 34 1.98 -1.01 -1.62
N GLU A 35 1.07 -1.17 -2.57
CA GLU A 35 0.82 -0.22 -3.66
C GLU A 35 0.41 1.15 -3.11
N VAL A 36 -0.60 1.22 -2.23
CA VAL A 36 -1.00 2.47 -1.58
C VAL A 36 0.19 3.14 -0.88
N THR A 37 0.95 2.37 -0.10
CA THR A 37 2.09 2.92 0.65
C THR A 37 3.15 3.51 -0.29
N ARG A 38 3.49 2.78 -1.35
CA ARG A 38 4.51 3.21 -2.32
C ARG A 38 4.03 4.42 -3.12
N SER A 39 2.82 4.38 -3.65
CA SER A 39 2.25 5.45 -4.46
C SER A 39 2.05 6.74 -3.67
N MET A 40 1.64 6.64 -2.40
CA MET A 40 1.53 7.81 -1.53
C MET A 40 2.91 8.42 -1.23
N ASN A 41 3.92 7.58 -0.94
CA ASN A 41 5.28 8.08 -0.76
C ASN A 41 5.81 8.74 -2.04
N ASP A 42 5.59 8.13 -3.20
CA ASP A 42 6.02 8.67 -4.50
C ASP A 42 5.35 10.01 -4.80
N LEU A 43 4.06 10.14 -4.50
CA LEU A 43 3.34 11.39 -4.65
C LEU A 43 3.88 12.48 -3.71
N ALA A 44 4.19 12.13 -2.46
CA ALA A 44 4.79 13.04 -1.51
C ALA A 44 6.19 13.50 -1.95
N SER A 45 7.03 12.56 -2.41
CA SER A 45 8.36 12.84 -2.95
C SER A 45 8.33 13.68 -4.22
N PHE A 46 7.35 13.46 -5.10
CA PHE A 46 7.17 14.27 -6.30
C PHE A 46 6.79 15.72 -5.96
N LYS A 47 5.89 15.90 -4.98
CA LYS A 47 5.40 17.24 -4.58
C LYS A 47 6.38 18.04 -3.73
N HIS A 48 7.06 17.39 -2.79
CA HIS A 48 7.91 18.06 -1.79
C HIS A 48 9.40 17.94 -2.10
N GLY A 49 9.76 17.22 -3.16
CA GLY A 49 11.14 16.93 -3.53
C GLY A 49 11.60 15.58 -2.97
N LYS A 50 12.56 14.99 -3.70
CA LYS A 50 13.24 13.74 -3.35
C LYS A 50 14.75 13.97 -3.26
N ASN A 51 15.49 13.02 -2.70
CA ASN A 51 16.95 13.14 -2.67
C ASN A 51 17.51 13.06 -4.09
N LYS A 52 18.64 13.74 -4.34
CA LYS A 52 19.26 13.79 -5.67
C LYS A 52 19.67 12.41 -6.23
N ASN A 53 19.89 11.44 -5.34
CA ASN A 53 20.27 10.08 -5.70
C ASN A 53 19.09 9.11 -5.69
N ASP A 54 17.86 9.59 -5.43
CA ASP A 54 16.67 8.75 -5.47
C ASP A 54 16.32 8.43 -6.93
N VAL A 55 15.90 7.19 -7.16
CA VAL A 55 15.36 6.75 -8.46
C VAL A 55 14.08 7.52 -8.82
N ALA A 56 13.63 7.39 -10.08
CA ALA A 56 12.35 7.94 -10.50
C ALA A 56 11.20 7.40 -9.64
N SER A 57 10.32 8.30 -9.22
CA SER A 57 9.04 7.98 -8.59
C SER A 57 8.06 7.46 -9.65
N SER A 58 7.03 6.73 -9.22
CA SER A 58 5.98 6.23 -10.12
C SER A 58 5.30 7.36 -10.91
N VAL A 59 5.18 8.56 -10.35
CA VAL A 59 4.62 9.74 -11.04
C VAL A 59 5.55 10.18 -12.17
N GLU A 60 6.86 10.27 -11.92
CA GLU A 60 7.86 10.62 -12.95
C GLU A 60 7.95 9.56 -14.04
N CYS A 61 7.90 8.27 -13.67
CA CYS A 61 7.85 7.17 -14.63
C CYS A 61 6.63 7.29 -15.54
N TYR A 62 5.44 7.53 -14.97
CA TYR A 62 4.21 7.68 -15.74
C TYR A 62 4.26 8.86 -16.73
N ILE A 63 4.80 10.01 -16.29
CA ILE A 63 5.03 11.17 -17.16
C ILE A 63 5.97 10.80 -18.31
N SER A 64 7.09 10.13 -18.00
CA SER A 64 8.08 9.75 -19.00
C SER A 64 7.55 8.71 -20.00
N GLU A 65 6.74 7.75 -19.54
CA GLU A 65 6.21 6.66 -20.37
C GLU A 65 5.07 7.13 -21.28
N HIS A 66 4.25 8.07 -20.81
CA HIS A 66 3.04 8.49 -21.52
C HIS A 66 3.12 9.90 -22.12
N GLY A 67 4.16 10.68 -21.81
CA GLY A 67 4.33 12.05 -22.32
C GLY A 67 3.23 13.02 -21.87
N VAL A 68 2.65 12.79 -20.70
CA VAL A 68 1.51 13.55 -20.16
C VAL A 68 1.94 14.67 -19.22
N ALA A 69 1.01 15.57 -18.89
CA ALA A 69 1.24 16.58 -17.87
C ALA A 69 1.32 15.96 -16.46
N SER A 70 1.96 16.67 -15.53
CA SER A 70 2.09 16.22 -14.13
C SER A 70 0.73 16.03 -13.46
N GLU A 71 -0.24 16.87 -13.78
CA GLU A 71 -1.59 16.84 -13.25
C GLU A 71 -2.30 15.52 -13.62
N ASP A 72 -2.14 15.08 -14.88
CA ASP A 72 -2.71 13.82 -15.37
C ASP A 72 -2.07 12.61 -14.69
N ALA A 73 -0.74 12.64 -14.50
CA ALA A 73 -0.01 11.58 -13.81
C ALA A 73 -0.40 11.49 -12.32
N ILE A 74 -0.56 12.64 -11.65
CA ILE A 74 -1.03 12.71 -10.27
C ILE A 74 -2.46 12.18 -10.16
N ALA A 75 -3.36 12.59 -11.06
CA ALA A 75 -4.74 12.11 -11.08
C ALA A 75 -4.81 10.60 -11.28
N LYS A 76 -4.01 10.06 -12.21
CA LYS A 76 -3.94 8.61 -12.44
C LYS A 76 -3.41 7.87 -11.22
N THR A 77 -2.33 8.38 -10.61
CA THR A 77 -1.76 7.79 -9.38
C THR A 77 -2.79 7.80 -8.25
N GLY A 78 -3.56 8.89 -8.10
CA GLY A 78 -4.65 8.98 -7.14
C GLY A 78 -5.75 7.93 -7.34
N SER A 79 -6.16 7.68 -8.59
CA SER A 79 -7.12 6.61 -8.91
C SER A 79 -6.59 5.22 -8.55
N LEU A 80 -5.31 4.94 -8.83
CA LEU A 80 -4.68 3.66 -8.46
C LEU A 80 -4.65 3.46 -6.93
N ILE A 81 -4.37 4.52 -6.18
CA ILE A 81 -4.42 4.51 -4.71
C ILE A 81 -5.83 4.19 -4.22
N GLU A 82 -6.86 4.82 -4.79
CA GLU A 82 -8.25 4.59 -4.41
C GLU A 82 -8.68 3.13 -4.65
N ASP A 83 -8.31 2.56 -5.80
CA ASP A 83 -8.64 1.18 -6.16
C ASP A 83 -7.92 0.16 -5.25
N ALA A 84 -6.64 0.38 -4.96
CA ALA A 84 -5.89 -0.45 -4.02
C ALA A 84 -6.43 -0.32 -2.58
N TRP A 85 -6.88 0.86 -2.18
CA TRP A 85 -7.53 1.07 -0.89
C TRP A 85 -8.84 0.27 -0.77
N LYS A 86 -9.70 0.30 -1.80
CA LYS A 86 -10.92 -0.52 -1.87
C LYS A 86 -10.59 -2.00 -1.78
N THR A 87 -9.60 -2.47 -2.53
CA THR A 87 -9.14 -3.87 -2.51
C THR A 87 -8.70 -4.30 -1.11
N THR A 88 -7.93 -3.45 -0.42
CA THR A 88 -7.48 -3.77 0.95
C THR A 88 -8.65 -3.83 1.94
N ASN A 89 -9.63 -2.92 1.82
CA ASN A 89 -10.81 -2.91 2.68
C ASN A 89 -11.71 -4.11 2.46
N GLN A 90 -11.88 -4.53 1.21
CA GLN A 90 -12.72 -5.65 0.82
C GLN A 90 -12.28 -6.97 1.48
N ALA A 91 -10.98 -7.15 1.69
CA ALA A 91 -10.42 -8.32 2.33
C ALA A 91 -10.98 -8.60 3.74
N ARG A 92 -11.48 -7.57 4.45
CA ARG A 92 -12.13 -7.72 5.76
C ARG A 92 -13.45 -8.51 5.69
N PHE A 93 -14.08 -8.56 4.53
CA PHE A 93 -15.35 -9.24 4.31
C PHE A 93 -15.19 -10.60 3.64
N GLU A 94 -14.05 -10.83 2.98
CA GLU A 94 -13.80 -12.04 2.17
C GLU A 94 -12.97 -13.10 2.90
N LEU A 95 -12.15 -12.69 3.87
CA LEU A 95 -11.22 -13.59 4.55
C LEU A 95 -11.84 -14.23 5.81
N PRO A 96 -11.41 -15.45 6.18
CA PRO A 96 -11.88 -16.13 7.37
C PRO A 96 -11.72 -15.31 8.66
N GLU A 97 -12.64 -15.51 9.62
CA GLU A 97 -12.67 -14.79 10.89
C GLU A 97 -11.34 -14.87 11.67
N LEU A 98 -10.65 -16.01 11.58
CA LEU A 98 -9.33 -16.22 12.18
C LEU A 98 -8.27 -15.22 11.70
N LEU A 99 -8.39 -14.70 10.48
CA LEU A 99 -7.45 -13.73 9.90
C LEU A 99 -7.87 -12.28 10.14
N LEU A 100 -9.10 -12.02 10.58
CA LEU A 100 -9.64 -10.66 10.74
C LEU A 100 -8.70 -9.71 11.49
N PRO A 101 -8.08 -10.09 12.63
CA PRO A 101 -7.19 -9.17 13.33
C PRO A 101 -5.99 -8.73 12.48
N ALA A 102 -5.42 -9.63 11.69
CA ALA A 102 -4.30 -9.34 10.80
C ALA A 102 -4.74 -8.47 9.61
N VAL A 103 -5.87 -8.80 9.00
CA VAL A 103 -6.45 -8.04 7.88
C VAL A 103 -6.83 -6.63 8.33
N GLN A 104 -7.43 -6.50 9.52
CA GLN A 104 -7.77 -5.22 10.13
C GLN A 104 -6.52 -4.36 10.35
N ARG A 105 -5.41 -4.96 10.79
CA ARG A 105 -4.14 -4.24 10.97
C ARG A 105 -3.64 -3.67 9.65
N VAL A 106 -3.65 -4.49 8.58
CA VAL A 106 -3.24 -4.07 7.24
C VAL A 106 -4.14 -2.95 6.72
N ALA A 107 -5.47 -3.14 6.75
CA ALA A 107 -6.44 -2.14 6.30
C ALA A 107 -6.32 -0.81 7.05
N ASN A 108 -6.17 -0.85 8.38
CA ASN A 108 -6.01 0.35 9.19
C ASN A 108 -4.79 1.16 8.77
N ILE A 109 -3.68 0.51 8.43
CA ILE A 109 -2.47 1.21 8.00
C ILE A 109 -2.71 1.88 6.65
N THR A 110 -3.25 1.14 5.68
CA THR A 110 -3.60 1.66 4.35
C THR A 110 -4.49 2.90 4.43
N ILE A 111 -5.47 2.92 5.35
CA ILE A 111 -6.34 4.08 5.60
C ILE A 111 -5.58 5.28 6.20
N ASN A 112 -4.56 5.03 7.03
CA ASN A 112 -3.85 6.09 7.75
C ASN A 112 -2.66 6.68 6.97
N ILE A 113 -2.19 6.04 5.90
CA ILE A 113 -1.04 6.52 5.10
C ILE A 113 -1.20 7.97 4.61
N PRO A 114 -2.38 8.45 4.17
CA PRO A 114 -2.55 9.85 3.79
C PRO A 114 -2.32 10.87 4.91
N PHE A 115 -2.29 10.44 6.17
CA PHE A 115 -2.11 11.30 7.33
C PHE A 115 -0.73 11.16 7.99
N MET A 116 0.14 10.32 7.43
CA MET A 116 1.51 10.08 7.89
C MET A 116 2.50 10.91 7.08
#